data_AF-A0A261Q6N3-F1
#
_entry.id   AF-A0A261Q6N3-F1
#
_cell.length_a   1.000
_cell.length_b   1.000
_cell.length_c   1.000
_cell.angle_alpha   90.00
_cell.angle_beta   90.00
_cell.angle_gamma   90.00
#
_symmetry.space_group_name_H-M   'P 1'
#
loop_
_entity.id
_entity.type
_entity.pdbx_description
1 polymer ?
#
loop_
_entity_poly.entity_id
_entity_poly.type
_entity_poly.pdbx_seq_one_letter_code
_entity_poly.pdbx_strand_id
1 'polypeptide(L)'
;MYGHLSRQLVQPKQLVKAGEIIGLGGNTGRSTGSHLHFELRYEGHPFNPLEIFAFPENIIRFNQYILTPRVFAYVTGRKFDEVQAEGDNEEEEVEYRETDWYTVRKGDTLDEISRRSGITIARIKELNGLRTTRLQIGQKLRIR
;
A
#
# COMPACT_ATOMS: atom_id res chain seq x y z
N MET A 1 2.17 9.00 -4.03
CA MET A 1 3.12 9.97 -3.45
C MET A 1 3.73 10.75 -4.59
N TYR A 2 3.91 12.06 -4.41
CA TYR A 2 4.55 12.95 -5.37
C TYR A 2 5.79 13.58 -4.71
N GLY A 3 6.97 13.33 -5.27
CA GLY A 3 8.26 13.76 -4.74
C GLY A 3 9.00 14.71 -5.67
N HIS A 4 10.07 15.30 -5.14
CA HIS A 4 10.93 16.29 -5.81
C HIS A 4 10.23 17.59 -6.26
N LEU A 5 9.02 17.86 -5.78
CA LEU A 5 8.26 19.05 -6.12
C LEU A 5 9.04 20.34 -5.78
N SER A 6 8.98 21.33 -6.67
CA SER A 6 9.47 22.68 -6.39
C SER A 6 8.52 23.45 -5.47
N ARG A 7 7.22 23.17 -5.55
CA ARG A 7 6.19 23.81 -4.72
C ARG A 7 5.00 22.89 -4.51
N GLN A 8 4.48 22.88 -3.29
CA GLN A 8 3.18 22.28 -2.95
C GLN A 8 2.10 23.36 -3.01
N LEU A 9 0.97 23.06 -3.65
CA LEU A 9 -0.16 24.01 -3.82
C LEU A 9 -1.38 23.65 -2.97
N VAL A 10 -1.30 22.55 -2.22
CA VAL A 10 -2.37 22.03 -1.36
C VAL A 10 -1.92 21.93 0.08
N GLN A 11 -2.88 21.87 1.00
CA GLN A 11 -2.64 21.71 2.43
C GLN A 11 -3.05 20.30 2.92
N PRO A 12 -2.48 19.82 4.04
CA PRO A 12 -2.95 18.59 4.67
C PRO A 12 -4.47 18.63 4.93
N LYS A 13 -5.15 17.52 4.64
CA LYS A 13 -6.62 17.36 4.72
C LYS A 13 -7.45 18.11 3.68
N GLN A 14 -6.83 18.82 2.74
CA GLN A 14 -7.55 19.39 1.59
C GLN A 14 -8.11 18.27 0.71
N LEU A 15 -9.40 18.35 0.38
CA LEU A 15 -10.02 17.49 -0.63
C LEU A 15 -9.56 17.95 -2.02
N VAL A 16 -9.16 17.00 -2.86
CA VAL A 16 -8.71 17.25 -4.23
C VAL A 16 -9.47 16.37 -5.21
N LYS A 17 -9.68 16.85 -6.42
CA LYS A 17 -10.31 16.07 -7.51
C LYS A 17 -9.27 15.48 -8.45
N ALA A 18 -9.62 14.40 -9.14
CA ALA A 18 -8.80 13.89 -10.23
C ALA A 18 -8.60 15.00 -11.29
N GLY A 19 -7.35 15.18 -11.73
CA GLY A 19 -6.94 16.24 -12.67
C GLY A 19 -6.63 17.60 -12.03
N GLU A 20 -6.87 17.77 -10.72
CA GLU A 20 -6.51 19.01 -10.02
C GLU A 20 -4.98 19.16 -9.86
N ILE A 21 -4.46 20.36 -10.10
CA ILE A 21 -3.03 20.64 -9.92
C ILE A 21 -2.74 20.81 -8.43
N ILE A 22 -1.96 19.87 -7.87
CA ILE A 22 -1.61 19.85 -6.45
C ILE A 22 -0.19 20.34 -6.13
N GLY A 23 0.64 20.54 -7.15
CA GLY A 23 2.04 20.92 -6.99
C GLY A 23 2.75 21.16 -8.31
N LEU A 24 3.96 21.70 -8.23
CA LEU A 24 4.84 21.95 -9.38
C LEU A 24 6.05 21.01 -9.31
N GLY A 25 6.42 20.41 -10.45
CA GLY A 25 7.61 19.56 -10.57
C GLY A 25 8.89 20.34 -10.24
N GLY A 26 9.96 19.63 -9.87
CA GLY A 26 11.20 20.27 -9.45
C GLY A 26 12.37 19.31 -9.31
N ASN A 27 13.32 19.69 -8.46
CA ASN A 27 14.56 18.96 -8.19
C ASN A 27 14.91 19.02 -6.69
N THR A 28 13.92 19.04 -5.80
CA THR A 28 14.15 19.18 -4.36
C THR A 28 14.52 17.84 -3.69
N GLY A 29 15.27 17.90 -2.60
CA GLY A 29 15.71 16.71 -1.86
C GLY A 29 16.77 15.90 -2.60
N ARG A 30 16.70 14.57 -2.52
CA ARG A 30 17.67 13.67 -3.15
C ARG A 30 17.28 13.39 -4.60
N SER A 31 17.69 14.26 -5.52
CA SER A 31 17.37 14.19 -6.94
C SER A 31 18.57 14.59 -7.81
N THR A 32 18.69 14.01 -9.01
CA THR A 32 19.80 14.23 -9.95
C THR A 32 19.47 15.20 -11.09
N GLY A 33 18.21 15.61 -11.23
CA GLY A 33 17.74 16.52 -12.28
C GLY A 33 16.25 16.81 -12.14
N SER A 34 15.72 17.75 -12.94
CA SER A 34 14.30 18.12 -12.87
C SER A 34 13.42 16.95 -13.32
N HIS A 35 12.65 16.37 -12.39
CA HIS A 35 11.69 15.30 -12.67
C HIS A 35 10.65 15.18 -11.55
N LEU A 36 9.64 14.34 -11.77
CA LEU A 36 8.66 13.96 -10.76
C LEU A 36 8.98 12.55 -10.25
N HIS A 37 9.12 12.39 -8.93
CA HIS A 37 9.07 11.06 -8.32
C HIS A 37 7.62 10.71 -8.01
N PHE A 38 7.13 9.61 -8.55
CA PHE A 38 5.74 9.19 -8.41
C PHE A 38 5.65 7.76 -7.89
N GLU A 39 4.82 7.54 -6.87
CA GLU A 39 4.59 6.21 -6.30
C GLU A 39 3.10 5.97 -6.08
N LEU A 40 2.68 4.74 -6.32
CA LEU A 40 1.40 4.22 -5.83
C LEU A 40 1.65 3.38 -4.59
N ARG A 41 0.76 3.51 -3.61
CA ARG A 41 0.85 2.77 -2.35
C ARG A 41 -0.54 2.29 -1.97
N TYR A 42 -0.63 1.03 -1.57
CA TYR A 42 -1.81 0.51 -0.88
C TYR A 42 -1.39 0.18 0.55
N GLU A 43 -2.07 0.78 1.52
CA GLU A 43 -1.76 0.57 2.94
C GLU A 43 -0.26 0.77 3.30
N GLY A 44 0.37 1.76 2.68
CA GLY A 44 1.78 2.09 2.89
C GLY A 44 2.78 1.25 2.06
N HIS A 45 2.37 0.10 1.51
CA HIS A 45 3.21 -0.74 0.65
C HIS A 45 3.21 -0.19 -0.79
N PRO A 46 4.38 0.19 -1.34
CA PRO A 46 4.46 0.66 -2.72
C PRO A 46 4.28 -0.47 -3.73
N PHE A 47 3.64 -0.19 -4.85
CA PHE A 47 3.60 -1.11 -5.99
C PHE A 47 3.90 -0.34 -7.28
N ASN A 48 4.26 -1.07 -8.34
CA ASN A 48 4.73 -0.48 -9.58
C ASN A 48 3.62 0.36 -10.25
N PRO A 49 3.81 1.68 -10.46
CA PRO A 49 2.80 2.51 -11.13
C PRO A 49 2.52 2.08 -12.57
N LEU A 50 3.46 1.39 -13.21
CA LEU A 50 3.32 0.91 -14.58
C LEU A 50 2.25 -0.18 -14.75
N GLU A 51 1.79 -0.78 -13.64
CA GLU A 51 0.64 -1.69 -13.60
C GLU A 51 -0.67 -0.98 -13.97
N ILE A 52 -0.78 0.32 -13.66
CA ILE A 52 -2.00 1.10 -13.84
C ILE A 52 -1.84 2.12 -14.98
N PHE A 53 -0.64 2.70 -15.13
CA PHE A 53 -0.38 3.77 -16.09
C PHE A 53 0.60 3.34 -17.19
N ALA A 54 0.32 3.74 -18.42
CA ALA A 54 1.27 3.69 -19.53
C ALA A 54 1.90 5.08 -19.73
N PHE A 55 3.23 5.12 -19.67
CA PHE A 55 4.02 6.30 -19.99
C PHE A 55 4.91 5.99 -21.20
N PRO A 56 5.15 6.97 -22.10
CA PRO A 56 4.79 8.39 -21.98
C PRO A 56 3.37 8.75 -22.46
N GLU A 57 2.55 7.78 -22.87
CA GLU A 57 1.24 8.01 -23.52
C GLU A 57 0.19 8.60 -22.57
N ASN A 58 0.42 8.55 -21.25
CA ASN A 58 -0.48 9.01 -20.19
C ASN A 58 -1.85 8.31 -20.22
N ILE A 59 -1.84 7.01 -20.51
CA ILE A 59 -3.05 6.18 -20.58
C ILE A 59 -3.21 5.41 -19.26
N ILE A 60 -4.43 5.34 -18.75
CA ILE A 60 -4.81 4.39 -17.69
C ILE A 60 -5.11 3.06 -18.36
N ARG A 61 -4.34 2.01 -18.04
CA ARG A 61 -4.41 0.69 -18.69
C ARG A 61 -5.72 -0.04 -18.45
N PHE A 62 -6.31 0.15 -17.27
CA PHE A 62 -7.50 -0.56 -16.82
C PHE A 62 -8.45 0.36 -16.08
N ASN A 63 -9.76 0.25 -16.35
CA ASN A 63 -10.79 0.96 -15.58
C ASN A 63 -10.96 0.38 -14.16
N GLN A 64 -10.60 -0.89 -13.98
CA GLN A 64 -10.60 -1.61 -12.71
C GLN A 64 -9.31 -2.43 -12.64
N TYR A 65 -8.57 -2.29 -11.54
CA TYR A 65 -7.36 -3.04 -11.29
C TYR A 65 -7.47 -3.73 -9.93
N ILE A 66 -7.33 -5.04 -9.91
CA ILE A 66 -7.44 -5.84 -8.69
C ILE A 66 -6.04 -6.03 -8.10
N LEU A 67 -5.86 -5.58 -6.86
CA LEU A 67 -4.61 -5.79 -6.13
C LEU A 67 -4.56 -7.22 -5.61
N THR A 68 -3.71 -8.04 -6.22
CA THR A 68 -3.43 -9.41 -5.75
C THR A 68 -2.08 -9.47 -5.00
N PRO A 69 -1.80 -10.53 -4.23
CA PRO A 69 -0.50 -10.69 -3.56
C PRO A 69 0.71 -10.60 -4.51
N ARG A 70 0.54 -10.85 -5.82
CA ARG A 70 1.57 -10.70 -6.85
C ARG A 70 2.21 -9.31 -6.82
N VAL A 71 1.42 -8.24 -6.68
CA VAL A 71 1.95 -6.86 -6.69
C VAL A 71 2.85 -6.55 -5.50
N PHE A 72 2.82 -7.38 -4.45
CA PHE A 72 3.65 -7.26 -3.26
C PHE A 72 4.66 -8.41 -3.11
N ALA A 73 4.96 -9.15 -4.19
CA ALA A 73 5.92 -10.26 -4.18
C ALA A 73 7.26 -9.90 -3.52
N TYR A 74 7.72 -8.66 -3.74
CA TYR A 74 8.94 -8.09 -3.17
C TYR A 74 8.98 -8.12 -1.63
N VAL A 75 7.82 -8.05 -0.96
CA VAL A 75 7.73 -8.13 0.51
C VAL A 75 8.13 -9.52 1.01
N THR A 76 7.88 -10.54 0.20
CA THR A 76 8.23 -11.94 0.51
C THR A 76 9.58 -12.37 -0.10
N GLY A 77 10.32 -11.45 -0.72
CA GLY A 77 11.57 -11.74 -1.42
C GLY A 77 11.40 -12.47 -2.76
N ARG A 78 10.17 -12.63 -3.25
CA ARG A 78 9.87 -13.18 -4.57
C ARG A 78 9.93 -12.08 -5.62
N LYS A 79 10.31 -12.41 -6.86
CA LYS A 79 10.19 -11.45 -7.95
C LYS A 79 8.73 -11.37 -8.41
N PHE A 80 8.35 -10.20 -8.90
CA PHE A 80 7.03 -9.96 -9.48
C PHE A 80 6.76 -10.94 -10.63
N ASP A 81 7.73 -11.12 -11.54
CA ASP A 81 7.63 -12.02 -12.70
C ASP A 81 7.60 -13.52 -12.34
N GLU A 82 8.00 -13.88 -11.12
CA GLU A 82 8.03 -15.27 -10.63
C GLU A 82 6.69 -15.69 -10.00
N VAL A 83 5.83 -14.73 -9.64
CA VAL A 83 4.49 -15.01 -9.12
C VAL A 83 3.55 -15.03 -10.30
N GLN A 84 3.10 -16.23 -10.66
CA GLN A 84 2.09 -16.43 -11.70
C GLN A 84 0.88 -15.54 -11.37
N ALA A 85 0.36 -14.89 -12.40
CA ALA A 85 -0.83 -14.07 -12.29
C ALA A 85 -2.03 -14.93 -11.90
N GLU A 86 -2.28 -15.12 -10.62
CA GLU A 86 -3.58 -15.60 -10.17
C GLU A 86 -4.58 -14.47 -10.46
N GLY A 87 -5.49 -14.69 -11.41
CA GLY A 87 -6.57 -13.74 -11.73
C GLY A 87 -6.43 -12.87 -13.00
N ASP A 88 -5.54 -13.20 -13.96
CA ASP A 88 -5.58 -12.54 -15.29
C ASP A 88 -6.71 -13.12 -16.19
N ASN A 89 -7.47 -14.11 -15.71
CA ASN A 89 -8.69 -14.59 -16.36
C ASN A 89 -9.87 -13.68 -15.97
N GLU A 90 -10.49 -13.02 -16.95
CA GLU A 90 -11.64 -12.11 -16.77
C GLU A 90 -12.87 -12.75 -16.11
N GLU A 91 -12.87 -14.08 -15.90
CA GLU A 91 -13.99 -14.88 -15.40
C GLU A 91 -13.82 -15.38 -13.94
N GLU A 92 -12.67 -15.16 -13.29
CA GLU A 92 -12.50 -15.55 -11.87
C GLU A 92 -13.07 -14.47 -10.93
N GLU A 93 -14.09 -14.85 -10.14
CA GLU A 93 -14.54 -14.05 -8.99
C GLU A 93 -13.39 -13.91 -7.99
N VAL A 94 -12.71 -12.75 -8.00
CA VAL A 94 -11.70 -12.46 -6.98
C VAL A 94 -12.41 -12.07 -5.69
N GLU A 95 -12.34 -12.95 -4.68
CA GLU A 95 -12.81 -12.64 -3.33
C GLU A 95 -11.96 -11.49 -2.75
N TYR A 96 -12.52 -10.29 -2.69
CA TYR A 96 -11.87 -9.13 -2.08
C TYR A 96 -11.62 -9.41 -0.60
N ARG A 97 -10.35 -9.60 -0.22
CA ARG A 97 -9.98 -9.69 1.19
C ARG A 97 -10.02 -8.30 1.79
N GLU A 98 -11.12 -7.97 2.48
CA GLU A 98 -11.16 -6.80 3.34
C GLU A 98 -10.02 -6.86 4.37
N THR A 99 -9.53 -5.69 4.74
CA THR A 99 -8.55 -5.58 5.82
C THR A 99 -9.22 -5.95 7.13
N ASP A 100 -8.87 -7.12 7.67
CA ASP A 100 -9.41 -7.58 8.94
C ASP A 100 -8.79 -6.79 10.09
N TRP A 101 -9.64 -6.19 10.92
CA TRP A 101 -9.25 -5.46 12.13
C TRP A 101 -9.63 -6.24 13.39
N TYR A 102 -8.73 -6.27 14.35
CA TYR A 102 -8.95 -6.80 15.70
C TYR A 102 -8.86 -5.69 16.73
N THR A 103 -9.82 -5.61 17.65
CA THR A 103 -9.76 -4.67 18.78
C THR A 103 -9.25 -5.41 20.02
N VAL A 104 -8.10 -4.98 20.54
CA VAL A 104 -7.44 -5.57 21.71
C VAL A 104 -8.34 -5.51 22.93
N ARG A 105 -8.54 -6.65 23.58
CA ARG A 105 -9.33 -6.82 24.80
C ARG A 105 -8.42 -6.97 26.02
N LYS A 106 -9.00 -6.80 27.21
CA LYS A 106 -8.30 -7.01 28.48
C LYS A 106 -7.76 -8.44 28.54
N GLY A 107 -6.45 -8.57 28.69
CA GLY A 107 -5.76 -9.87 28.78
C GLY A 107 -5.18 -10.40 27.47
N ASP A 108 -5.49 -9.77 26.33
CA ASP A 108 -4.96 -10.23 25.05
C ASP A 108 -3.44 -10.03 24.95
N THR A 109 -2.79 -11.03 24.33
CA THR A 109 -1.39 -10.96 23.93
C THR A 109 -1.26 -11.01 22.41
N LEU A 110 -0.17 -10.44 21.86
CA LEU A 110 0.12 -10.58 20.42
C LEU A 110 0.22 -12.04 19.98
N ASP A 111 0.65 -12.93 20.88
CA ASP A 111 0.82 -14.35 20.62
C ASP A 111 -0.53 -15.05 20.38
N GLU A 112 -1.51 -14.78 21.24
CA GLU A 112 -2.87 -15.31 21.09
C GLU A 112 -3.60 -14.71 19.89
N ILE A 113 -3.43 -13.40 19.65
CA ILE A 113 -4.01 -12.73 18.49
C ILE A 113 -3.42 -13.32 17.21
N SER A 114 -2.10 -13.53 17.16
CA SER A 114 -1.39 -14.17 16.06
C SER A 114 -1.92 -15.58 15.76
N ARG A 115 -2.08 -16.40 16.79
CA ARG A 115 -2.65 -17.75 16.66
C ARG A 115 -4.11 -17.72 16.18
N ARG A 116 -4.91 -16.77 16.67
CA ARG A 116 -6.32 -16.63 16.28
C ARG A 116 -6.50 -16.12 14.85
N SER A 117 -5.68 -15.17 14.41
CA SER A 117 -5.76 -14.59 13.07
C SER A 117 -5.01 -15.40 12.01
N GLY A 118 -4.17 -16.36 12.41
CA GLY A 118 -3.33 -17.12 11.49
C GLY A 118 -2.18 -16.31 10.87
N ILE A 119 -1.86 -15.13 11.43
CA ILE A 119 -0.79 -14.25 10.96
C ILE A 119 0.32 -14.20 12.00
N THR A 120 1.58 -14.26 11.58
CA THR A 120 2.73 -14.22 12.50
C THR A 120 2.79 -12.91 13.29
N ILE A 121 3.31 -12.97 14.53
CA ILE A 121 3.55 -11.77 15.36
C ILE A 121 4.37 -10.72 14.60
N ALA A 122 5.40 -11.15 13.86
CA ALA A 122 6.23 -10.27 13.06
C ALA A 122 5.40 -9.48 12.04
N ARG A 123 4.47 -10.14 11.35
CA ARG A 123 3.58 -9.51 10.37
C ARG A 123 2.54 -8.62 11.04
N ILE A 124 1.95 -9.01 12.17
CA ILE A 124 1.06 -8.11 12.94
C ILE A 124 1.82 -6.85 13.38
N LYS A 125 3.06 -6.99 13.84
CA LYS A 125 3.89 -5.85 14.22
C LYS A 125 4.20 -4.93 13.04
N GLU A 126 4.54 -5.51 11.88
CA GLU A 126 4.79 -4.76 10.65
C GLU A 126 3.54 -3.97 10.21
N LEU A 127 2.39 -4.63 10.10
CA LEU A 127 1.11 -4.03 9.68
C LEU A 127 0.66 -2.88 10.58
N ASN A 128 1.05 -2.92 11.86
CA ASN A 128 0.62 -1.95 12.87
C ASN A 128 1.75 -1.02 13.35
N GLY A 129 2.92 -1.06 12.72
CA GLY A 129 4.09 -0.27 13.12
C GLY A 129 4.55 -0.51 14.57
N LEU A 130 4.25 -1.69 15.14
CA LEU A 130 4.55 -1.99 16.54
C LEU A 130 6.02 -2.35 16.70
N ARG A 131 6.73 -1.56 17.51
CA ARG A 131 8.12 -1.87 17.90
C ARG A 131 8.17 -2.90 19.03
N THR A 132 7.15 -2.91 19.90
CA THR A 132 7.07 -3.77 21.08
C THR A 132 5.89 -4.74 20.99
N THR A 133 5.78 -5.63 21.96
CA THR A 133 4.63 -6.54 22.13
C THR A 133 3.58 -6.01 23.11
N ARG A 134 3.77 -4.81 23.67
CA ARG A 134 2.79 -4.21 24.57
C ARG A 134 1.60 -3.70 23.76
N LEU A 135 0.41 -4.10 24.19
CA LEU A 135 -0.85 -3.70 23.59
C LEU A 135 -1.67 -2.89 24.58
N GLN A 136 -2.42 -1.91 24.06
CA GLN A 136 -3.38 -1.14 24.85
C GLN A 136 -4.78 -1.70 24.65
N ILE A 137 -5.56 -1.80 25.73
CA ILE A 137 -6.96 -2.22 25.63
C ILE A 137 -7.71 -1.20 24.76
N GLY A 138 -8.48 -1.69 23.78
CA GLY A 138 -9.17 -0.87 22.78
C GLY A 138 -8.31 -0.51 21.55
N GLN A 139 -7.03 -0.87 21.53
CA GLN A 139 -6.17 -0.67 20.37
C GLN A 139 -6.68 -1.50 19.18
N LYS A 140 -6.84 -0.87 18.02
CA LYS A 140 -7.14 -1.58 16.78
C LYS A 140 -5.84 -2.08 16.16
N LEU A 141 -5.80 -3.37 15.90
CA LEU A 141 -4.71 -4.05 15.21
C LEU A 141 -5.21 -4.57 13.88
N ARG A 142 -4.49 -4.24 12.83
CA ARG A 142 -4.64 -4.86 11.53
C ARG A 142 -4.11 -6.28 11.58
N ILE A 143 -4.95 -7.24 11.22
CA ILE A 143 -4.66 -8.67 11.27
C ILE A 143 -4.88 -9.37 9.91
N ARG A 144 -5.08 -8.62 8.81
CA ARG A 144 -4.97 -9.09 7.42
C ARG A 144 -4.69 -7.96 6.43
#